data_AF-A0A3D5AUG0-F1
#
_entry.id   AF-A0A3D5AUG0-F1
#
_cell.length_a   1.000
_cell.length_b   1.000
_cell.length_c   1.000
_cell.angle_alpha   90.00
_cell.angle_beta   90.00
_cell.angle_gamma   90.00
#
_symmetry.space_group_name_H-M   'P 1'
#
loop_
_entity.id
_entity.type
_entity.pdbx_description
1 polymer ?
#
loop_
_entity_poly.entity_id
_entity_poly.type
_entity_poly.pdbx_seq_one_letter_code
_entity_poly.pdbx_strand_id
1 'polypeptide(L)'
;ARIVAGFDAAPDWPTDEKPDAASKGPIWPVSGPVLNRPEPDEPSLLDGLDTFGANLPDDAPETFVPPPAPPLPKIPFAAILAVLSIVLGFVLFFDRGLLPVSGGVSMLLGIAGVLGGAAALIMRLRPGGEDDEPPSDDGAVV
;
A
#
# COMPACT_ATOMS: atom_id res chain seq x y z
N ALA A 1 -17.66 19.26 -15.75
CA ALA A 1 -17.11 19.32 -14.38
C ALA A 1 -16.81 20.78 -14.05
N ARG A 2 -17.32 21.30 -12.92
CA ARG A 2 -17.09 22.68 -12.47
C ARG A 2 -16.08 22.61 -11.33
N ILE A 3 -14.87 23.12 -11.56
CA ILE A 3 -13.82 23.17 -10.52
C ILE A 3 -14.20 24.30 -9.55
N VAL A 4 -14.34 23.96 -8.28
CA VAL A 4 -14.57 24.93 -7.20
C VAL A 4 -13.24 25.61 -6.93
N ALA A 5 -13.13 26.89 -7.28
CA ALA A 5 -11.99 27.72 -6.92
C ALA A 5 -11.99 27.93 -5.39
N GLY A 6 -10.87 27.63 -4.74
CA GLY A 6 -10.70 27.87 -3.29
C GLY A 6 -9.92 26.81 -2.50
N PHE A 7 -9.55 25.67 -3.09
CA PHE A 7 -8.79 24.62 -2.37
C PHE A 7 -7.30 24.96 -2.16
N ASP A 8 -6.75 25.86 -2.97
CA ASP A 8 -5.36 26.33 -2.84
C ASP A 8 -5.19 27.44 -1.78
N ALA A 9 -6.29 27.89 -1.17
CA ALA A 9 -6.22 28.82 -0.05
C ALA A 9 -5.78 28.05 1.20
N ALA A 10 -4.60 28.39 1.73
CA ALA A 10 -4.22 27.96 3.07
C ALA A 10 -5.34 28.36 4.05
N PRO A 11 -5.86 27.43 4.86
CA PRO A 11 -6.90 27.80 5.81
C PRO A 11 -6.34 28.86 6.75
N ASP A 12 -7.02 29.99 6.84
CA ASP A 12 -6.72 31.06 7.80
C ASP A 12 -7.17 30.60 9.18
N TRP A 13 -6.39 29.68 9.75
CA TRP A 13 -6.57 29.22 11.11
C TRP A 13 -6.34 30.41 12.03
N PRO A 14 -7.29 30.77 12.91
CA PRO A 14 -7.12 31.92 13.81
C PRO A 14 -5.87 31.70 14.67
N THR A 15 -4.80 32.43 14.35
CA THR A 15 -3.50 32.32 15.03
C THR A 15 -3.49 33.02 16.39
N ASP A 16 -4.52 33.84 16.66
CA ASP A 16 -4.73 34.55 17.91
C ASP A 16 -5.61 33.79 18.93
N GLU A 17 -6.07 32.58 18.60
CA GLU A 17 -6.77 31.73 19.56
C GLU A 17 -5.75 31.07 20.49
N LYS A 18 -5.25 31.87 21.43
CA LYS A 18 -4.60 31.35 22.63
C LYS A 18 -5.66 30.53 23.35
N PRO A 19 -5.44 29.22 23.60
CA PRO A 19 -6.43 28.41 24.30
C PRO A 19 -6.74 29.12 25.61
N ASP A 20 -7.96 29.61 25.71
CA ASP A 20 -8.53 30.13 26.92
C ASP A 20 -8.34 29.05 27.97
N ALA A 21 -7.54 29.39 28.98
CA ALA A 21 -7.33 28.54 30.13
C ALA A 21 -8.72 28.24 30.69
N ALA A 22 -9.12 26.97 30.54
CA ALA A 22 -10.40 26.38 30.90
C ALA A 22 -11.57 26.51 29.90
N SER A 23 -11.34 26.20 28.61
CA SER A 23 -12.40 25.46 27.90
C SER A 23 -12.56 24.09 28.54
N LYS A 24 -13.56 23.97 29.43
CA LYS A 24 -14.04 22.66 29.90
C LYS A 24 -14.70 21.98 28.70
N GLY A 25 -13.90 21.27 27.91
CA GLY A 25 -14.41 20.17 27.10
C GLY A 25 -15.27 19.24 27.98
N PRO A 26 -16.19 18.46 27.41
CA PRO A 26 -17.06 17.60 28.20
C PRO A 26 -16.21 16.81 29.18
N ILE A 27 -16.47 17.03 30.47
CA ILE A 27 -15.85 16.25 31.53
C ILE A 27 -16.50 14.88 31.37
N TRP A 28 -15.88 14.01 30.58
CA TRP A 28 -16.15 12.60 30.72
C TRP A 28 -15.80 12.30 32.16
N PRO A 29 -16.76 11.92 33.01
CA PRO A 29 -16.37 11.47 34.32
C PRO A 29 -15.43 10.29 34.06
N VAL A 30 -14.22 10.32 34.63
CA VAL A 30 -13.34 9.12 34.68
C VAL A 30 -14.13 7.92 35.26
N SER A 31 -15.22 8.22 35.95
CA SER A 31 -16.33 7.33 36.27
C SER A 31 -17.52 7.53 35.32
N GLY A 32 -17.48 6.97 34.10
CA GLY A 32 -18.69 6.72 33.32
C GLY A 32 -19.73 5.96 34.18
N PRO A 33 -21.01 5.82 33.75
CA PRO A 33 -21.94 4.99 34.49
C PRO A 33 -21.27 3.62 34.71
N VAL A 34 -21.01 3.30 35.97
CA VAL A 34 -20.42 2.02 36.37
C VAL A 34 -21.50 1.00 36.10
N LEU A 35 -21.56 0.50 34.87
CA LEU A 35 -22.43 -0.59 34.47
C LEU A 35 -21.94 -1.94 35.01
N ASN A 36 -20.85 -1.94 35.78
CA ASN A 36 -20.28 -3.13 36.40
C ASN A 36 -19.80 -2.80 37.81
N ARG A 37 -20.73 -2.66 38.75
CA ARG A 37 -20.43 -2.95 40.16
C ARG A 37 -20.61 -4.46 40.27
N PRO A 38 -19.56 -5.25 40.52
CA PRO A 38 -19.72 -6.68 40.67
C PRO A 38 -20.70 -6.92 41.81
N GLU A 39 -21.80 -7.61 41.55
CA GLU A 39 -22.37 -8.42 42.61
C GLU A 39 -21.26 -9.41 43.03
N PRO A 40 -21.09 -9.69 44.34
CA PRO A 40 -20.00 -10.53 44.85
C PRO A 40 -19.90 -11.92 44.19
N ASP A 41 -20.95 -12.36 43.48
CA ASP A 41 -21.10 -13.71 42.95
C ASP A 41 -21.11 -13.78 41.39
N GLU A 42 -20.86 -12.68 40.67
CA GLU A 42 -20.75 -12.75 39.20
C GLU A 42 -19.30 -12.99 38.75
N PRO A 43 -19.05 -14.04 37.92
CA PRO A 43 -17.71 -14.34 37.44
C PRO A 43 -17.21 -13.19 36.55
N SER A 44 -16.12 -12.57 37.00
CA SER A 44 -15.49 -11.45 36.30
C SER A 44 -15.06 -11.88 34.89
N LEU A 45 -15.21 -11.00 33.90
CA LEU A 45 -14.68 -11.23 32.55
C LEU A 45 -13.14 -11.37 32.53
N LEU A 46 -12.47 -10.96 33.61
CA LEU A 46 -11.05 -11.18 33.82
C LEU A 46 -10.74 -12.63 34.26
N ASP A 47 -11.68 -13.28 34.94
CA ASP A 47 -11.61 -14.68 35.38
C ASP A 47 -11.76 -15.64 34.17
N GLY A 48 -12.61 -15.25 33.22
CA GLY A 48 -12.69 -15.90 31.90
C GLY A 48 -11.41 -15.72 31.06
N LEU A 49 -10.64 -14.64 31.28
CA LEU A 49 -9.39 -14.41 30.57
C LEU A 49 -8.25 -15.31 31.08
N ASP A 50 -8.26 -15.63 32.37
CA ASP A 50 -7.27 -16.51 33.02
C ASP A 50 -7.41 -17.99 32.58
N THR A 51 -8.61 -18.38 32.14
CA THR A 51 -8.89 -19.72 31.58
C THR A 51 -8.24 -19.96 30.21
N PHE A 52 -7.83 -18.94 29.46
CA PHE A 52 -7.16 -19.12 28.15
C PHE A 52 -5.70 -19.60 28.26
N GLY A 53 -5.09 -19.54 29.44
CA GLY A 53 -3.67 -19.87 29.62
C GLY A 53 -3.35 -20.82 30.78
N ALA A 54 -4.18 -20.87 31.82
CA ALA A 54 -3.84 -21.57 33.06
C ALA A 54 -4.05 -23.10 33.05
N ASN A 55 -4.69 -23.66 32.03
CA ASN A 55 -5.07 -25.08 31.98
C ASN A 55 -4.70 -25.75 30.64
N LEU A 56 -3.63 -25.28 30.02
CA LEU A 56 -3.05 -25.96 28.86
C LEU A 56 -2.18 -27.13 29.38
N PRO A 57 -2.32 -28.35 28.82
CA PRO A 57 -1.42 -29.45 29.15
C PRO A 57 0.03 -29.03 28.87
N ASP A 58 0.95 -29.39 29.76
CA ASP A 58 2.41 -29.17 29.69
C ASP A 58 3.08 -29.94 28.52
N ASP A 59 2.33 -30.30 27.48
CA ASP A 59 2.88 -30.91 26.28
C ASP A 59 3.73 -29.87 25.57
N ALA A 60 5.00 -30.24 25.36
CA ALA A 60 6.07 -29.42 24.85
C ALA A 60 5.56 -28.46 23.75
N PRO A 61 5.99 -27.18 23.76
CA PRO A 61 5.53 -26.23 22.76
C PRO A 61 6.01 -26.72 21.40
N GLU A 62 5.12 -27.38 20.66
CA GLU A 62 5.22 -27.60 19.22
C GLU A 62 5.25 -26.22 18.59
N THR A 63 6.45 -25.63 18.61
CA THR A 63 6.72 -24.29 18.17
C THR A 63 6.50 -24.33 16.68
N PHE A 64 5.41 -23.70 16.23
CA PHE A 64 5.17 -23.51 14.81
C PHE A 64 6.40 -22.84 14.20
N VAL A 65 7.16 -23.59 13.42
CA VAL A 65 8.24 -23.04 12.60
C VAL A 65 7.58 -22.61 11.30
N PRO A 66 7.38 -21.31 11.06
CA PRO A 66 6.82 -20.87 9.80
C PRO A 66 7.70 -21.42 8.67
N PRO A 67 7.09 -21.86 7.55
CA PRO A 67 7.87 -22.21 6.39
C PRO A 67 8.73 -21.00 5.98
N PRO A 68 9.93 -21.24 5.43
CA PRO A 68 10.76 -20.14 4.94
C PRO A 68 9.95 -19.29 3.96
N ALA A 69 10.05 -17.97 4.11
CA ALA A 69 9.32 -17.04 3.26
C ALA A 69 9.62 -17.33 1.77
N PRO A 70 8.62 -17.26 0.88
CA PRO A 70 8.84 -17.45 -0.54
C PRO A 70 9.85 -16.42 -1.05
N PRO A 71 10.69 -16.78 -2.05
CA PRO A 71 11.64 -15.85 -2.62
C PRO A 71 10.92 -14.63 -3.21
N LEU A 72 11.52 -13.45 -3.05
CA LEU A 72 10.96 -12.22 -3.61
C LEU A 72 10.89 -12.28 -5.15
N PRO A 73 9.87 -11.66 -5.76
CA PRO A 73 9.79 -11.51 -7.21
C PRO A 73 11.04 -10.81 -7.76
N LYS A 74 11.68 -11.44 -8.75
CA LYS A 74 12.82 -10.85 -9.45
C LYS A 74 12.33 -9.86 -10.51
N ILE A 75 13.07 -8.78 -10.74
CA ILE A 75 12.80 -7.89 -11.87
C ILE A 75 13.09 -8.65 -13.16
N PRO A 76 12.11 -8.87 -14.05
CA PRO A 76 12.29 -9.58 -15.29
C PRO A 76 13.00 -8.67 -16.30
N PHE A 77 13.73 -9.30 -17.22
CA PHE A 77 14.46 -8.62 -18.27
C PHE A 77 13.56 -7.72 -19.14
N ALA A 78 12.29 -8.10 -19.34
CA ALA A 78 11.30 -7.31 -20.04
C ALA A 78 11.09 -5.91 -19.42
N ALA A 79 11.15 -5.79 -18.09
CA ALA A 79 11.04 -4.50 -17.40
C ALA A 79 12.22 -3.59 -17.72
N ILE A 80 13.41 -4.17 -17.78
CA ILE A 80 14.65 -3.47 -18.13
C ILE A 80 14.56 -2.98 -19.58
N LEU A 81 14.09 -3.81 -20.51
CA LEU A 81 13.86 -3.42 -21.90
C LEU A 81 12.84 -2.28 -22.02
N ALA A 82 11.74 -2.32 -21.25
CA ALA A 82 10.72 -1.28 -21.29
C ALA A 82 11.28 0.07 -20.78
N VAL A 83 12.07 0.06 -19.71
CA VAL A 83 12.77 1.27 -19.22
C VAL A 83 13.77 1.78 -20.25
N LEU A 84 14.56 0.88 -20.86
CA LEU A 84 15.50 1.24 -21.92
C LEU A 84 14.79 1.86 -23.12
N SER A 85 13.62 1.35 -23.51
CA SER A 85 12.79 1.93 -24.58
C SER A 85 12.36 3.37 -24.25
N ILE A 86 12.00 3.65 -23.00
CA ILE A 86 11.64 5.02 -22.56
C ILE A 86 12.86 5.94 -22.65
N VAL A 87 13.99 5.52 -22.10
CA VAL A 87 15.23 6.30 -22.12
C VAL A 87 15.65 6.58 -23.57
N LEU A 88 15.62 5.56 -24.42
CA LEU A 88 15.92 5.69 -25.84
C LEU A 88 14.94 6.67 -26.51
N GLY A 89 13.64 6.55 -26.25
CA GLY A 89 12.63 7.48 -26.76
C GLY A 89 12.89 8.94 -26.38
N PHE A 90 13.30 9.19 -25.13
CA PHE A 90 13.71 10.53 -24.69
C PHE A 90 14.97 11.02 -25.40
N VAL A 91 15.98 10.15 -25.55
CA VAL A 91 17.22 10.49 -26.27
C VAL A 91 16.91 10.91 -27.72
N LEU A 92 16.06 10.15 -28.42
CA LEU A 92 15.60 10.48 -29.77
C LEU A 92 14.73 11.74 -29.84
N PHE A 93 14.01 12.06 -28.78
CA PHE A 93 13.22 13.28 -28.69
C PHE A 93 14.11 14.54 -28.61
N PHE A 94 15.19 14.48 -27.83
CA PHE A 94 16.14 15.59 -27.66
C PHE A 94 17.14 15.70 -28.81
N ASP A 95 17.70 14.58 -29.27
CA ASP A 95 18.68 14.55 -30.35
C ASP A 95 18.15 13.74 -31.55
N ARG A 96 17.52 14.48 -32.47
CA ARG A 96 16.98 13.94 -33.73
C ARG A 96 18.06 13.71 -34.80
N GLY A 97 19.32 14.05 -34.52
CA GLY A 97 20.46 13.82 -35.43
C GLY A 97 21.13 12.45 -35.23
N LEU A 98 20.79 11.73 -34.17
CA LEU A 98 21.35 10.39 -33.88
C LEU A 98 20.95 9.33 -34.89
N LEU A 99 19.79 9.52 -35.53
CA LEU A 99 19.35 8.66 -36.63
C LEU A 99 19.50 9.39 -37.96
N PRO A 100 20.04 8.74 -39.01
CA PRO A 100 20.10 9.28 -40.37
C PRO A 100 18.73 9.20 -41.06
N VAL A 101 17.68 9.68 -40.40
CA VAL A 101 16.30 9.70 -40.89
C VAL A 101 15.76 11.14 -40.85
N SER A 102 14.63 11.38 -41.50
CA SER A 102 14.01 12.71 -41.45
C SER A 102 13.61 13.06 -40.00
N GLY A 103 13.82 14.32 -39.60
CA GLY A 103 13.57 14.75 -38.22
C GLY A 103 12.13 14.52 -37.73
N GLY A 104 11.15 14.49 -38.65
CA GLY A 104 9.77 14.11 -38.35
C GLY A 104 9.62 12.63 -37.96
N VAL A 105 10.31 11.72 -38.65
CA VAL A 105 10.31 10.29 -38.33
C VAL A 105 11.02 10.03 -37.00
N SER A 106 12.16 10.69 -36.74
CA SER A 106 12.85 10.58 -35.45
C SER A 106 11.97 11.05 -34.29
N MET A 107 11.20 12.12 -34.49
CA MET A 107 10.26 12.62 -33.48
C MET A 107 9.13 11.62 -33.19
N LEU A 108 8.52 11.05 -34.25
CA LEU A 108 7.49 10.03 -34.09
C LEU A 108 8.03 8.78 -33.38
N LEU A 109 9.25 8.36 -33.72
CA LEU A 109 9.90 7.21 -33.09
C LEU A 109 10.23 7.46 -31.61
N GLY A 110 10.68 8.67 -31.27
CA GLY A 110 10.90 9.09 -29.88
C GLY A 110 9.60 9.01 -29.07
N ILE A 111 8.52 9.62 -29.57
CA ILE A 111 7.20 9.59 -28.93
C ILE A 111 6.67 8.15 -28.80
N ALA A 112 6.75 7.37 -29.88
CA ALA A 112 6.31 5.98 -29.89
C ALA A 112 7.13 5.11 -28.92
N GLY A 113 8.44 5.35 -28.79
CA GLY A 113 9.31 4.65 -27.85
C GLY A 113 8.98 4.95 -26.39
N VAL A 114 8.69 6.21 -26.07
CA VAL A 114 8.25 6.61 -24.71
C VAL A 114 6.88 6.02 -24.39
N LEU A 115 5.90 6.22 -25.26
CA LEU A 115 4.53 5.72 -25.05
C LEU A 115 4.47 4.19 -25.05
N GLY A 116 5.19 3.54 -25.97
CA GLY A 116 5.28 2.09 -26.07
C GLY A 116 5.97 1.48 -24.84
N GLY A 117 7.06 2.08 -24.38
CA GLY A 117 7.73 1.62 -23.16
C GLY A 117 6.86 1.80 -21.90
N ALA A 118 6.15 2.93 -21.79
CA ALA A 118 5.21 3.17 -20.70
C ALA A 118 4.04 2.18 -20.74
N ALA A 119 3.45 1.94 -21.91
CA ALA A 119 2.38 0.96 -22.09
C ALA A 119 2.84 -0.46 -21.74
N ALA A 120 4.06 -0.85 -22.13
CA ALA A 120 4.65 -2.14 -21.77
C ALA A 120 4.82 -2.30 -20.25
N LEU A 121 5.25 -1.25 -19.54
CA LEU A 121 5.33 -1.26 -18.08
C LEU A 121 3.95 -1.38 -17.43
N ILE A 122 2.95 -0.68 -17.94
CA ILE A 122 1.57 -0.75 -17.42
C ILE A 122 0.99 -2.15 -17.64
N MET A 123 1.15 -2.71 -18.84
CA MET A 123 0.74 -4.09 -19.12
C MET A 123 1.45 -5.10 -18.24
N ARG A 124 2.69 -4.81 -17.82
CA ARG A 124 3.43 -5.65 -16.88
C ARG A 124 2.95 -5.52 -15.44
N LEU A 125 2.53 -4.34 -15.00
CA LEU A 125 1.93 -4.17 -13.67
C LEU A 125 0.51 -4.74 -13.59
N ARG A 126 -0.10 -5.09 -14.73
CA ARG A 126 -1.42 -5.69 -14.78
C ARG A 126 -1.31 -7.15 -14.30
N PRO A 127 -1.95 -7.51 -13.17
CA PRO A 127 -1.94 -8.87 -12.66
C PRO A 127 -2.56 -9.85 -13.68
N GLY A 128 -1.98 -11.04 -13.83
CA GLY A 128 -2.43 -12.08 -14.76
C GLY A 128 -1.75 -12.07 -16.13
N GLY A 129 -0.51 -11.55 -16.22
CA GLY A 129 0.33 -11.71 -17.41
C GLY A 129 0.98 -13.10 -17.46
N GLU A 130 1.36 -13.52 -18.67
CA GLU A 130 1.91 -14.86 -18.99
C GLU A 130 3.15 -15.25 -18.15
N ASP A 131 3.86 -14.25 -17.61
CA ASP A 131 5.07 -14.41 -16.78
C ASP A 131 4.80 -14.39 -15.27
N ASP A 132 3.58 -14.03 -14.85
CA ASP A 132 3.15 -13.93 -13.44
C ASP A 132 2.35 -15.16 -12.98
N GLU A 133 2.25 -16.20 -13.81
CA GLU A 133 1.60 -17.47 -13.44
C GLU A 133 2.48 -18.19 -12.39
N PRO A 134 2.07 -18.27 -11.11
CA PRO A 134 2.72 -19.18 -10.19
C PRO A 134 2.57 -20.61 -10.76
N PRO A 135 3.53 -21.54 -10.52
CA PRO A 135 3.24 -22.95 -10.80
C PRO A 135 1.92 -23.28 -10.13
N SER A 136 0.97 -23.84 -10.88
CA SER A 136 -0.40 -24.10 -10.44
C SER A 136 -0.38 -24.88 -9.13
N ASP A 137 -0.38 -24.17 -8.01
CA ASP A 137 -0.51 -24.73 -6.68
C ASP A 137 -2.01 -24.79 -6.45
N ASP A 138 -2.52 -25.98 -6.76
CA ASP A 138 -3.91 -26.39 -6.65
C ASP A 138 -4.39 -26.10 -5.23
N GLY A 139 -4.99 -24.91 -5.07
CA GLY A 139 -5.43 -24.39 -3.79
C GLY A 139 -6.53 -25.29 -3.22
N ALA A 140 -6.15 -26.05 -2.19
CA ALA A 140 -7.02 -26.85 -1.33
C ALA A 140 -7.90 -27.89 -2.07
N VAL A 141 -7.37 -29.10 -2.23
CA VAL A 141 -8.20 -30.29 -2.43
C VAL A 141 -8.79 -30.72 -1.08
N VAL A 142 -10.10 -30.51 -0.92
CA VAL A 142 -10.93 -31.10 0.15
C VAL A 142 -11.77 -32.24 -0.39
#